data_AF-A0A2Z5GC29-F1
#
_entry.id   AF-A0A2Z5GC29-F1
#
_cell.length_a   1.000
_cell.length_b   1.000
_cell.length_c   1.000
_cell.angle_alpha   90.00
_cell.angle_beta   90.00
_cell.angle_gamma   90.00
#
_symmetry.space_group_name_H-M   'P 1'
#
loop_
_entity.id
_entity.type
_entity.pdbx_description
1 polymer ?
#
loop_
_entity_poly.entity_id
_entity_poly.type
_entity_poly.pdbx_seq_one_letter_code
_entity_poly.pdbx_strand_id
1 'polypeptide(L)'
;AEVACLAAVFNIQLRTGCFCNPGACQWFLQLSNSDIRNQYESGHICSDYNDLIDGLPTGAVRVSFGYMTRKQDVDKIINMIEECYLASLEDRLQRMDISKLPKALQHIPERFKPQLKEICIYPVKSCGAFKIKDSWPLTTTGFLYDRGWMIVDAAGMAITQKHQSRLCLIKPIIYSHKGIMELSFTGMESVYVSLNIRREPIDEISAFLCQSKICNDLVAGYDCGDEVASWLSDCLEMPGLRLIKQAVGRRTELGTTKDIALSNQAQFLLINRASVRWLTEKISTEKEPLDCTVDRFRANLVIETQTALEEMD
;
A
#
# COMPACT_ATOMS: atom_id res chain seq x y z
N ALA A 1 20.16 1.38 -15.84
CA ALA A 1 20.48 1.68 -14.43
C ALA A 1 20.94 0.40 -13.71
N GLU A 2 20.11 -0.63 -13.51
CA GLU A 2 20.54 -1.88 -12.84
C GLU A 2 21.72 -2.55 -13.54
N VAL A 3 21.55 -2.82 -14.85
CA VAL A 3 22.55 -3.50 -15.68
C VAL A 3 23.87 -2.71 -15.69
N ALA A 4 23.80 -1.38 -15.60
CA ALA A 4 24.99 -0.55 -15.54
C ALA A 4 25.73 -0.67 -14.20
N CYS A 5 25.01 -0.79 -13.09
CA CYS A 5 25.60 -1.05 -11.77
C CYS A 5 26.31 -2.40 -11.74
N LEU A 6 25.65 -3.46 -12.18
CA LEU A 6 26.23 -4.80 -12.22
C LEU A 6 27.42 -4.87 -13.18
N ALA A 7 27.31 -4.26 -14.36
CA ALA A 7 28.44 -4.15 -15.28
C ALA A 7 29.64 -3.45 -14.64
N ALA A 8 29.43 -2.36 -13.89
CA ALA A 8 30.50 -1.67 -13.19
C ALA A 8 31.21 -2.55 -12.15
N VAL A 9 30.46 -3.38 -11.41
CA VAL A 9 31.02 -4.36 -10.45
C VAL A 9 31.93 -5.38 -11.16
N PHE A 10 31.57 -5.80 -12.37
CA PHE A 10 32.36 -6.70 -13.21
C PHE A 10 33.46 -5.98 -14.02
N ASN A 11 33.68 -4.68 -13.80
CA ASN A 11 34.59 -3.83 -14.58
C ASN A 11 34.28 -3.79 -16.08
N ILE A 12 32.98 -3.77 -16.43
CA ILE A 12 32.47 -3.68 -17.79
C ILE A 12 31.81 -2.31 -17.97
N GLN A 13 32.17 -1.60 -19.04
CA GLN A 13 31.54 -0.34 -19.41
C GLN A 13 30.49 -0.56 -20.50
N LEU A 14 29.21 -0.45 -20.13
CA LEU A 14 28.08 -0.57 -21.05
C LEU A 14 27.40 0.77 -21.30
N ARG A 15 26.78 0.89 -22.48
CA ARG A 15 25.80 1.96 -22.75
C ARG A 15 24.40 1.41 -22.49
N THR A 16 23.77 1.93 -21.46
CA THR A 16 22.39 1.60 -21.07
C THR A 16 21.50 2.83 -21.20
N GLY A 17 20.22 2.64 -21.47
CA GLY A 17 19.22 3.71 -21.47
C GLY A 17 18.20 3.54 -22.60
N CYS A 18 17.15 4.36 -22.57
CA CYS A 18 16.18 4.42 -23.65
C CYS A 18 16.75 5.15 -24.88
N PHE A 19 16.27 4.77 -26.07
CA PHE A 19 16.61 5.45 -27.32
C PHE A 19 15.90 6.81 -27.41
N CYS A 20 16.49 7.78 -28.12
CA CYS A 20 15.84 9.07 -28.36
C CYS A 20 14.47 8.95 -29.04
N ASN A 21 14.24 7.85 -29.76
CA ASN A 21 12.97 7.51 -30.37
C ASN A 21 12.38 6.29 -29.63
N PRO A 22 11.26 6.45 -28.90
CA PRO A 22 10.65 5.36 -28.17
C PRO A 22 10.02 4.30 -29.07
N GLY A 23 9.78 4.57 -30.36
CA GLY A 23 9.04 3.67 -31.25
C GLY A 23 9.65 2.27 -31.38
N ALA A 24 10.98 2.15 -31.36
CA ALA A 24 11.66 0.85 -31.38
C ALA A 24 11.43 0.07 -30.08
N CYS A 25 11.54 0.75 -28.92
CA CYS A 25 11.25 0.17 -27.62
C CYS A 25 9.77 -0.19 -27.50
N GLN A 26 8.88 0.71 -27.93
CA GLN A 26 7.43 0.49 -27.94
C GLN A 26 7.05 -0.77 -28.71
N TRP A 27 7.57 -0.92 -29.93
CA TRP A 27 7.29 -2.08 -30.76
C TRP A 27 7.84 -3.38 -30.15
N PHE A 28 9.11 -3.38 -29.73
CA PHE A 28 9.76 -4.59 -29.23
C PHE A 28 9.21 -5.05 -27.87
N LEU A 29 8.94 -4.11 -26.97
CA LEU A 29 8.41 -4.36 -25.63
C LEU A 29 6.88 -4.44 -25.61
N GLN A 30 6.23 -4.32 -26.78
CA GLN A 30 4.78 -4.37 -26.95
C GLN A 30 4.02 -3.33 -26.08
N LEU A 31 4.60 -2.16 -25.90
CA LEU A 31 4.02 -1.09 -25.10
C LEU A 31 2.87 -0.40 -25.85
N SER A 32 1.79 -0.13 -25.14
CA SER A 32 0.65 0.61 -25.69
C SER A 32 0.95 2.11 -25.81
N ASN A 33 0.15 2.82 -26.59
CA ASN A 33 0.26 4.29 -26.68
C ASN A 33 -0.02 4.97 -25.33
N SER A 34 -0.79 4.36 -24.45
CA SER A 34 -0.98 4.84 -23.07
C SER A 34 0.27 4.66 -22.24
N ASP A 35 0.97 3.53 -22.36
CA ASP A 35 2.20 3.27 -21.59
C ASP A 35 3.28 4.31 -21.94
N ILE A 36 3.45 4.62 -23.23
CA ILE A 36 4.42 5.64 -23.66
C ILE A 36 4.06 7.04 -23.12
N ARG A 37 2.77 7.38 -23.03
CA ARG A 37 2.32 8.65 -22.42
C ARG A 37 2.58 8.66 -20.92
N ASN A 38 2.25 7.58 -20.22
CA ASN A 38 2.48 7.45 -18.78
C ASN A 38 3.97 7.52 -18.45
N GLN A 39 4.83 6.92 -19.28
CA GLN A 39 6.28 7.02 -19.14
C GLN A 39 6.74 8.48 -19.25
N TYR A 40 6.27 9.20 -20.27
CA TYR A 40 6.57 10.63 -20.44
C TYR A 40 6.08 11.47 -19.25
N GLU A 41 4.84 11.26 -18.79
CA GLU A 41 4.26 11.96 -17.62
C GLU A 41 5.01 11.66 -16.32
N SER A 42 5.58 10.46 -16.21
CA SER A 42 6.47 10.06 -15.10
C SER A 42 7.88 10.65 -15.21
N GLY A 43 8.13 11.49 -16.23
CA GLY A 43 9.40 12.18 -16.44
C GLY A 43 10.45 11.36 -17.19
N HIS A 44 10.05 10.31 -17.91
CA HIS A 44 10.99 9.51 -18.70
C HIS A 44 11.57 10.32 -19.86
N ILE A 45 12.89 10.36 -19.95
CA ILE A 45 13.61 11.02 -21.03
C ILE A 45 14.77 10.16 -21.53
N CYS A 46 15.24 10.46 -22.74
CA CYS A 46 16.41 9.79 -23.29
C CYS A 46 17.62 9.93 -22.35
N SER A 47 18.33 8.81 -22.12
CA SER A 47 19.51 8.73 -21.26
C SER A 47 19.27 9.01 -19.76
N ASP A 48 18.03 8.96 -19.29
CA ASP A 48 17.77 8.87 -17.86
C ASP A 48 18.16 7.50 -17.27
N TYR A 49 17.95 7.34 -15.97
CA TYR A 49 18.18 6.10 -15.22
C TYR A 49 16.86 5.41 -14.80
N ASN A 50 15.76 5.69 -15.51
CA ASN A 50 14.44 5.11 -15.24
C ASN A 50 14.24 3.89 -16.13
N ASP A 51 14.84 2.76 -15.75
CA ASP A 51 14.79 1.52 -16.54
C ASP A 51 13.42 0.85 -16.55
N LEU A 52 12.67 1.03 -15.46
CA LEU A 52 11.34 0.47 -15.24
C LEU A 52 10.40 1.60 -14.84
N ILE A 53 9.24 1.67 -15.48
CA ILE A 53 8.14 2.53 -15.06
C ILE A 53 6.95 1.62 -14.88
N ASP A 54 6.39 1.60 -13.67
CA ASP A 54 5.27 0.71 -13.33
C ASP A 54 5.59 -0.78 -13.57
N GLY A 55 6.85 -1.17 -13.40
CA GLY A 55 7.35 -2.53 -13.67
C GLY A 55 7.61 -2.84 -15.15
N LEU A 56 7.27 -1.91 -16.07
CA LEU A 56 7.49 -2.07 -17.49
C LEU A 56 8.87 -1.55 -17.90
N PRO A 57 9.65 -2.32 -18.68
CA PRO A 57 10.91 -1.85 -19.23
C PRO A 57 10.70 -0.67 -20.17
N THR A 58 11.62 0.30 -20.10
CA THR A 58 11.55 1.53 -20.90
C THR A 58 12.57 1.56 -22.04
N GLY A 59 13.56 0.67 -22.04
CA GLY A 59 14.73 0.78 -22.91
C GLY A 59 15.37 -0.55 -23.30
N ALA A 60 16.60 -0.47 -23.80
CA ALA A 60 17.41 -1.63 -24.16
C ALA A 60 18.87 -1.44 -23.71
N VAL A 61 19.58 -2.55 -23.52
CA VAL A 61 21.02 -2.54 -23.28
C VAL A 61 21.72 -2.95 -24.56
N ARG A 62 22.67 -2.11 -25.01
CA ARG A 62 23.47 -2.40 -26.20
C ARG A 62 24.93 -2.61 -25.84
N VAL A 63 25.44 -3.76 -26.23
CA VAL A 63 26.87 -4.09 -26.20
C VAL A 63 27.40 -4.03 -27.63
N SER A 64 28.56 -3.40 -27.84
CA SER A 64 29.21 -3.33 -29.14
C SER A 64 30.67 -3.70 -28.99
N PHE A 65 31.14 -4.61 -29.84
CA PHE A 65 32.51 -5.10 -29.82
C PHE A 65 33.36 -4.34 -30.84
N GLY A 66 34.55 -3.92 -30.41
CA GLY A 66 35.53 -3.25 -31.26
C GLY A 66 36.55 -4.23 -31.81
N TYR A 67 37.38 -3.76 -32.73
CA TYR A 67 38.45 -4.57 -33.32
C TYR A 67 39.41 -5.21 -32.28
N MET A 68 39.65 -4.52 -31.16
CA MET A 68 40.55 -4.98 -30.10
C MET A 68 39.90 -5.92 -29.07
N THR A 69 38.60 -6.23 -29.21
CA THR A 69 37.89 -7.13 -28.31
C THR A 69 38.48 -8.53 -28.39
N ARG A 70 38.85 -9.11 -27.25
CA ARG A 70 39.32 -10.49 -27.14
C ARG A 70 38.19 -11.41 -26.67
N LYS A 71 38.34 -12.71 -26.90
CA LYS A 71 37.40 -13.72 -26.37
C LYS A 71 37.16 -13.56 -24.86
N GLN A 72 38.23 -13.30 -24.09
CA GLN A 72 38.15 -13.09 -22.64
C GLN A 72 37.25 -11.91 -22.25
N ASP A 73 37.15 -10.87 -23.08
CA ASP A 73 36.27 -9.72 -22.81
C ASP A 73 34.80 -10.11 -23.01
N VAL A 74 34.52 -10.95 -24.01
CA VAL A 74 33.20 -11.53 -24.26
C VAL A 74 32.81 -12.48 -23.13
N ASP A 75 33.74 -13.36 -22.72
CA ASP A 75 33.54 -14.31 -21.62
C ASP A 75 33.20 -13.57 -20.32
N LYS A 76 33.84 -12.42 -20.02
CA LYS A 76 33.48 -11.58 -18.86
C LYS A 76 32.05 -11.08 -18.88
N ILE A 77 31.55 -10.67 -20.04
CA ILE A 77 30.16 -10.20 -20.19
C ILE A 77 29.18 -11.36 -20.01
N ILE A 78 29.49 -12.53 -20.59
CA ILE A 78 28.67 -13.74 -20.42
C ILE A 78 28.62 -14.13 -18.95
N ASN A 79 29.78 -14.20 -18.27
CA ASN A 79 29.84 -14.53 -16.85
C ASN A 79 29.05 -13.54 -15.99
N MET A 80 29.10 -12.23 -16.30
CA MET A 80 28.27 -11.24 -15.61
C MET A 80 26.77 -11.55 -15.79
N ILE A 81 26.34 -11.90 -17.00
CA ILE A 81 24.94 -12.25 -17.28
C ILE A 81 24.55 -13.51 -16.51
N GLU A 82 25.38 -14.55 -16.53
CA GLU A 82 25.12 -15.81 -15.82
C GLU A 82 25.06 -15.59 -14.31
N GLU A 83 26.06 -14.92 -13.74
CA GLU A 83 26.17 -14.74 -12.29
C GLU A 83 25.13 -13.77 -11.71
N CYS A 84 24.62 -12.83 -12.51
CA CYS A 84 23.66 -11.83 -12.03
C CYS A 84 22.22 -12.15 -12.44
N TYR A 85 21.99 -12.55 -13.69
CA TYR A 85 20.64 -12.66 -14.26
C TYR A 85 20.15 -14.11 -14.40
N LEU A 86 21.00 -15.11 -14.15
CA LEU A 86 20.58 -16.50 -13.90
C LEU A 86 20.57 -16.87 -12.41
N ALA A 87 20.92 -15.91 -11.54
CA ALA A 87 20.84 -16.04 -10.09
C ALA A 87 19.51 -15.48 -9.54
N SER A 88 19.25 -15.69 -8.25
CA SER A 88 18.09 -15.09 -7.58
C SER A 88 18.21 -13.55 -7.56
N LEU A 89 17.08 -12.86 -7.40
CA LEU A 89 17.07 -11.40 -7.23
C LEU A 89 17.90 -10.99 -6.00
N GLU A 90 17.80 -11.73 -4.90
CA GLU A 90 18.54 -11.44 -3.67
C GLU A 90 20.06 -11.52 -3.91
N ASP A 91 20.55 -12.60 -4.52
CA ASP A 91 21.96 -12.77 -4.85
C ASP A 91 22.46 -11.65 -5.78
N ARG A 92 21.63 -11.27 -6.76
CA ARG A 92 21.92 -10.17 -7.68
C ARG A 92 22.01 -8.83 -6.97
N LEU A 93 21.12 -8.52 -6.05
CA LEU A 93 21.15 -7.28 -5.26
C LEU A 93 22.36 -7.24 -4.31
N GLN A 94 22.72 -8.36 -3.69
CA GLN A 94 23.90 -8.45 -2.81
C GLN A 94 25.22 -8.17 -3.57
N ARG A 95 25.26 -8.43 -4.88
CA ARG A 95 26.43 -8.12 -5.72
C ARG A 95 26.60 -6.64 -6.01
N MET A 96 25.55 -5.82 -5.89
CA MET A 96 25.64 -4.36 -6.06
C MET A 96 26.27 -3.71 -4.82
N ASP A 97 27.58 -3.92 -4.65
CA ASP A 97 28.37 -3.23 -3.64
C ASP A 97 28.52 -1.75 -3.98
N ILE A 98 27.78 -0.91 -3.26
CA ILE A 98 27.75 0.56 -3.44
C ILE A 98 29.16 1.16 -3.41
N SER A 99 30.07 0.58 -2.62
CA SER A 99 31.44 1.09 -2.49
C SER A 99 32.28 0.92 -3.77
N LYS A 100 31.93 -0.06 -4.59
CA LYS A 100 32.60 -0.35 -5.88
C LYS A 100 31.96 0.39 -7.05
N LEU A 101 30.79 1.01 -6.85
CA LEU A 101 30.10 1.73 -7.91
C LEU A 101 30.71 3.11 -8.17
N PRO A 102 30.83 3.54 -9.45
CA PRO A 102 31.11 4.92 -9.80
C PRO A 102 30.11 5.87 -9.13
N LYS A 103 30.55 7.09 -8.75
CA LYS A 103 29.70 8.09 -8.07
C LYS A 103 28.35 8.32 -8.77
N ALA A 104 28.32 8.27 -10.10
CA ALA A 104 27.10 8.44 -10.89
C ALA A 104 26.07 7.31 -10.68
N LEU A 105 26.47 6.13 -10.21
CA LEU A 105 25.62 4.95 -10.06
C LEU A 105 25.31 4.59 -8.59
N GLN A 106 25.93 5.26 -7.62
CA GLN A 106 25.79 4.94 -6.18
C GLN A 106 24.37 5.11 -5.64
N HIS A 107 23.56 5.98 -6.26
CA HIS A 107 22.16 6.22 -5.87
C HIS A 107 21.19 5.15 -6.39
N ILE A 108 21.62 4.31 -7.33
CA ILE A 108 20.72 3.39 -8.03
C ILE A 108 20.34 2.20 -7.14
N PRO A 109 21.24 1.55 -6.37
CA PRO A 109 20.88 0.47 -5.45
C PRO A 109 19.71 0.80 -4.49
N GLU A 110 19.59 2.05 -4.05
CA GLU A 110 18.49 2.49 -3.20
C GLU A 110 17.12 2.42 -3.90
N ARG A 111 17.09 2.53 -5.24
CA ARG A 111 15.86 2.40 -6.04
C ARG A 111 15.33 0.97 -6.10
N PHE A 112 16.16 -0.04 -5.80
CA PHE A 112 15.76 -1.45 -5.76
C PHE A 112 15.17 -1.86 -4.41
N LYS A 113 15.36 -1.03 -3.37
CA LYS A 113 14.79 -1.33 -2.05
C LYS A 113 13.27 -1.11 -2.09
N PRO A 114 12.48 -1.96 -1.41
CA PRO A 114 11.06 -1.71 -1.20
C PRO A 114 10.81 -0.30 -0.68
N GLN A 115 9.92 0.43 -1.35
CA GLN A 115 9.56 1.79 -0.95
C GLN A 115 8.17 1.82 -0.37
N LEU A 116 8.03 2.35 0.84
CA LEU A 116 6.72 2.70 1.39
C LEU A 116 6.15 3.89 0.61
N LYS A 117 5.00 3.69 -0.04
CA LYS A 117 4.32 4.73 -0.83
C LYS A 117 3.22 5.43 -0.03
N GLU A 118 2.52 4.68 0.81
CA GLU A 118 1.39 5.19 1.57
C GLU A 118 1.16 4.38 2.85
N ILE A 119 0.80 5.10 3.91
CA ILE A 119 0.26 4.55 5.15
C ILE A 119 -1.24 4.80 5.15
N CYS A 120 -2.02 3.75 5.33
CA CYS A 120 -3.48 3.78 5.37
C CYS A 120 -3.95 3.45 6.78
N ILE A 121 -4.57 4.43 7.43
CA ILE A 121 -5.24 4.25 8.70
C ILE A 121 -6.72 4.11 8.44
N TYR A 122 -7.40 3.23 9.15
CA TYR A 122 -8.83 3.09 9.04
C TYR A 122 -9.49 3.25 10.40
N PRO A 123 -9.72 4.49 10.83
CA PRO A 123 -10.23 4.79 12.16
C PRO A 123 -11.51 4.04 12.50
N VAL A 124 -12.50 4.13 11.59
CA VAL A 124 -13.77 3.43 11.74
C VAL A 124 -13.75 2.10 10.99
N LYS A 125 -14.13 1.02 11.66
CA LYS A 125 -14.27 -0.32 11.05
C LYS A 125 -15.20 -0.23 9.84
N SER A 126 -14.83 -0.94 8.77
CA SER A 126 -15.60 -1.00 7.51
C SER A 126 -15.68 0.30 6.68
N CYS A 127 -15.18 1.43 7.18
CA CYS A 127 -15.21 2.72 6.48
C CYS A 127 -13.97 2.95 5.59
N GLY A 128 -13.92 4.08 4.88
CA GLY A 128 -12.80 4.50 4.03
C GLY A 128 -11.47 4.67 4.77
N ALA A 129 -10.38 4.73 4.00
CA ALA A 129 -9.03 4.94 4.53
C ALA A 129 -8.73 6.44 4.74
N PHE A 130 -8.00 6.75 5.82
CA PHE A 130 -7.24 7.97 6.00
C PHE A 130 -5.80 7.72 5.53
N LYS A 131 -5.43 8.33 4.41
CA LYS A 131 -4.17 8.10 3.69
C LYS A 131 -3.10 9.13 4.06
N ILE A 132 -1.88 8.66 4.34
CA ILE A 132 -0.75 9.47 4.82
C ILE A 132 0.50 9.08 4.04
N LYS A 133 1.27 10.09 3.58
CA LYS A 133 2.54 9.87 2.86
C LYS A 133 3.80 10.08 3.71
N ASP A 134 3.67 10.75 4.85
CA ASP A 134 4.81 11.09 5.70
C ASP A 134 5.04 10.02 6.78
N SER A 135 4.46 10.20 7.96
CA SER A 135 4.63 9.30 9.10
C SER A 135 3.38 9.26 9.97
N TRP A 136 3.24 8.18 10.75
CA TRP A 136 2.15 8.03 11.71
C TRP A 136 2.60 7.30 12.98
N PRO A 137 2.09 7.66 14.17
CA PRO A 137 2.51 7.03 15.41
C PRO A 137 2.12 5.54 15.50
N LEU A 138 3.05 4.74 16.00
CA LEU A 138 2.81 3.33 16.34
C LEU A 138 2.43 3.17 17.81
N THR A 139 1.61 2.16 18.07
CA THR A 139 1.17 1.74 19.40
C THR A 139 1.36 0.23 19.55
N THR A 140 1.13 -0.30 20.75
CA THR A 140 1.21 -1.76 20.99
C THR A 140 0.21 -2.57 20.18
N THR A 141 -0.88 -1.95 19.69
CA THR A 141 -1.97 -2.62 18.97
C THR A 141 -1.97 -2.36 17.46
N GLY A 142 -1.01 -1.58 16.95
CA GLY A 142 -0.95 -1.14 15.55
C GLY A 142 -0.73 0.37 15.42
N PHE A 143 -1.13 0.96 14.30
CA PHE A 143 -1.11 2.41 14.14
C PHE A 143 -2.08 3.10 15.11
N LEU A 144 -1.68 4.25 15.66
CA LEU A 144 -2.54 5.04 16.54
C LEU A 144 -3.87 5.33 15.83
N TYR A 145 -4.98 5.08 16.53
CA TYR A 145 -6.35 5.24 16.01
C TYR A 145 -6.78 4.26 14.91
N ASP A 146 -5.95 3.31 14.47
CA ASP A 146 -6.41 2.30 13.51
C ASP A 146 -7.42 1.35 14.15
N ARG A 147 -8.59 1.18 13.50
CA ARG A 147 -9.68 0.32 13.98
C ARG A 147 -10.12 0.61 15.43
N GLY A 148 -10.06 1.88 15.83
CA GLY A 148 -10.49 2.33 17.16
C GLY A 148 -12.01 2.52 17.32
N TRP A 149 -12.77 2.56 16.22
CA TRP A 149 -14.21 2.78 16.23
C TRP A 149 -14.96 1.75 15.39
N MET A 150 -16.24 1.55 15.71
CA MET A 150 -17.18 0.76 14.91
C MET A 150 -18.57 1.38 14.92
N ILE A 151 -19.31 1.16 13.85
CA ILE A 151 -20.72 1.52 13.75
C ILE A 151 -21.54 0.31 14.17
N VAL A 152 -22.50 0.50 15.05
CA VAL A 152 -23.44 -0.52 15.52
C VAL A 152 -24.87 -0.14 15.18
N ASP A 153 -25.73 -1.13 15.02
CA ASP A 153 -27.17 -0.92 14.89
C ASP A 153 -27.88 -0.78 16.25
N ALA A 154 -29.20 -0.63 16.22
CA ALA A 154 -30.03 -0.50 17.41
C ALA A 154 -30.01 -1.73 18.34
N ALA A 155 -29.58 -2.89 17.83
CA ALA A 155 -29.38 -4.10 18.62
C ALA A 155 -27.96 -4.19 19.21
N GLY A 156 -27.11 -3.20 18.97
CA GLY A 156 -25.71 -3.19 19.41
C GLY A 156 -24.80 -4.08 18.57
N MET A 157 -25.24 -4.50 17.38
CA MET A 157 -24.48 -5.35 16.48
C MET A 157 -23.61 -4.51 15.54
N ALA A 158 -22.32 -4.84 15.45
CA ALA A 158 -21.41 -4.13 14.55
C ALA A 158 -21.78 -4.33 13.07
N ILE A 159 -21.93 -3.22 12.34
CA ILE A 159 -22.22 -3.24 10.91
C ILE A 159 -20.94 -3.48 10.11
N THR A 160 -21.03 -4.39 9.15
CA THR A 160 -19.90 -4.74 8.28
C THR A 160 -20.13 -4.25 6.85
N GLN A 161 -19.03 -4.00 6.14
CA GLN A 161 -19.07 -3.60 4.73
C GLN A 161 -19.76 -4.64 3.82
N LYS A 162 -19.78 -5.92 4.23
CA LYS A 162 -20.49 -7.00 3.50
C LYS A 162 -22.00 -6.83 3.55
N HIS A 163 -22.52 -6.26 4.63
CA HIS A 163 -23.94 -6.00 4.80
C HIS A 163 -24.34 -4.62 4.26
N GLN A 164 -23.53 -3.59 4.55
CA GLN A 164 -23.74 -2.23 4.07
C GLN A 164 -22.49 -1.72 3.36
N SER A 165 -22.49 -1.80 2.02
CA SER A 165 -21.34 -1.40 1.21
C SER A 165 -21.07 0.10 1.25
N ARG A 166 -22.10 0.94 1.47
CA ARG A 166 -21.97 2.41 1.57
C ARG A 166 -21.02 2.87 2.68
N LEU A 167 -20.71 2.00 3.65
CA LEU A 167 -19.72 2.29 4.68
C LEU A 167 -18.38 2.75 4.10
N CYS A 168 -17.93 2.20 2.96
CA CYS A 168 -16.66 2.63 2.36
C CYS A 168 -16.66 4.06 1.81
N LEU A 169 -17.83 4.67 1.63
CA LEU A 169 -17.97 6.05 1.20
C LEU A 169 -17.80 7.05 2.36
N ILE A 170 -17.93 6.58 3.61
CA ILE A 170 -17.62 7.38 4.79
C ILE A 170 -16.10 7.50 4.89
N LYS A 171 -15.59 8.73 4.75
CA LYS A 171 -14.16 9.03 4.77
C LYS A 171 -13.77 9.71 6.08
N PRO A 172 -13.03 9.00 6.97
CA PRO A 172 -12.49 9.58 8.18
C PRO A 172 -11.20 10.35 7.91
N ILE A 173 -11.01 11.49 8.58
CA ILE A 173 -9.75 12.27 8.61
C ILE A 173 -9.43 12.60 10.07
N ILE A 174 -8.21 12.33 10.51
CA ILE A 174 -7.79 12.59 11.89
C ILE A 174 -6.96 13.87 11.96
N TYR A 175 -7.40 14.80 12.81
CA TYR A 175 -6.67 16.02 13.16
C TYR A 175 -6.10 15.89 14.57
N SER A 176 -4.97 15.18 14.71
CA SER A 176 -4.36 14.87 16.01
C SER A 176 -4.08 16.12 16.87
N HIS A 177 -3.65 17.22 16.25
CA HIS A 177 -3.37 18.49 16.93
C HIS A 177 -4.64 19.19 17.48
N LYS A 178 -5.81 18.93 16.87
CA LYS A 178 -7.10 19.45 17.33
C LYS A 178 -7.82 18.47 18.27
N GLY A 179 -7.36 17.22 18.35
CA GLY A 179 -8.03 16.19 19.13
C GLY A 179 -9.39 15.78 18.55
N ILE A 180 -9.60 15.90 17.23
CA ILE A 180 -10.86 15.56 16.55
C ILE A 180 -10.64 14.65 15.33
N MET A 181 -11.65 13.86 15.01
CA MET A 181 -11.79 13.12 13.76
C MET A 181 -12.98 13.68 12.98
N GLU A 182 -12.77 14.03 11.74
CA GLU A 182 -13.83 14.41 10.80
C GLU A 182 -14.33 13.16 10.08
N LEU A 183 -15.65 13.00 9.96
CA LEU A 183 -16.29 12.02 9.09
C LEU A 183 -17.02 12.76 7.97
N SER A 184 -16.69 12.41 6.73
CA SER A 184 -17.31 13.00 5.55
C SER A 184 -18.00 11.93 4.71
N PHE A 185 -19.07 12.33 4.01
CA PHE A 185 -19.80 11.50 3.07
C PHE A 185 -20.27 12.38 1.90
N THR A 186 -20.22 11.84 0.67
CA THR A 186 -20.50 12.63 -0.54
C THR A 186 -21.89 13.26 -0.48
N GLY A 187 -21.95 14.59 -0.63
CA GLY A 187 -23.21 15.34 -0.68
C GLY A 187 -23.80 15.70 0.69
N MET A 188 -23.07 15.50 1.79
CA MET A 188 -23.47 15.87 3.15
C MET A 188 -22.41 16.75 3.81
N GLU A 189 -22.84 17.58 4.78
CA GLU A 189 -21.90 18.26 5.67
C GLU A 189 -21.19 17.24 6.58
N SER A 190 -19.91 17.46 6.85
CA SER A 190 -19.11 16.58 7.71
C SER A 190 -19.55 16.67 9.17
N VAL A 191 -19.37 15.57 9.91
CA VAL A 191 -19.53 15.54 11.37
C VAL A 191 -18.19 15.36 12.07
N TYR A 192 -18.06 15.89 13.28
CA TYR A 192 -16.81 15.85 14.04
C TYR A 192 -16.95 15.01 15.32
N VAL A 193 -15.98 14.13 15.53
CA VAL A 193 -15.91 13.22 16.68
C VAL A 193 -14.71 13.61 17.54
N SER A 194 -14.91 13.81 18.85
CA SER A 194 -13.81 14.05 19.77
C SER A 194 -12.94 12.81 19.94
N LEU A 195 -11.62 12.95 19.75
CA LEU A 195 -10.66 11.88 20.06
C LEU A 195 -10.51 11.71 21.58
N ASN A 196 -10.78 12.76 22.36
CA ASN A 196 -10.69 12.78 23.82
C ASN A 196 -12.08 12.62 24.44
N ILE A 197 -12.66 11.43 24.32
CA ILE A 197 -13.90 11.09 25.03
C ILE A 197 -13.57 11.02 26.53
N ARG A 198 -14.23 11.87 27.32
CA ARG A 198 -14.08 11.88 28.79
C ARG A 198 -14.62 10.55 29.33
N ARG A 199 -13.81 9.88 30.15
CA ARG A 199 -14.12 8.58 30.75
C ARG A 199 -15.09 8.78 31.92
N GLU A 200 -16.34 9.10 31.63
CA GLU A 200 -17.38 8.98 32.66
C GLU A 200 -17.93 7.55 32.62
N PRO A 201 -17.97 6.82 33.75
CA PRO A 201 -18.30 5.39 33.80
C PRO A 201 -19.76 5.06 33.41
N ILE A 202 -20.58 6.07 33.08
CA ILE A 202 -22.01 5.93 32.77
C ILE A 202 -22.24 5.67 31.27
N ASP A 203 -21.27 6.01 30.40
CA ASP A 203 -21.42 5.97 28.93
C ASP A 203 -20.81 4.72 28.27
N GLU A 204 -20.43 3.71 29.05
CA GLU A 204 -19.84 2.47 28.52
C GLU A 204 -20.94 1.55 27.98
N ILE A 205 -20.99 1.43 26.65
CA ILE A 205 -21.90 0.54 25.93
C ILE A 205 -21.15 -0.73 25.56
N SER A 206 -21.77 -1.87 25.84
CA SER A 206 -21.28 -3.17 25.35
C SER A 206 -21.90 -3.46 23.99
N ALA A 207 -21.06 -3.76 23.00
CA ALA A 207 -21.48 -4.06 21.64
C ALA A 207 -20.89 -5.40 21.19
N PHE A 208 -21.59 -6.08 20.29
CA PHE A 208 -21.23 -7.43 19.84
C PHE A 208 -20.58 -7.38 18.47
N LEU A 209 -19.41 -8.00 18.36
CA LEU A 209 -18.71 -8.16 17.09
C LEU A 209 -19.03 -9.52 16.48
N CYS A 210 -19.88 -9.54 15.44
CA CYS A 210 -20.14 -10.75 14.66
C CYS A 210 -19.05 -10.94 13.59
N GLN A 211 -18.07 -11.81 13.86
CA GLN A 211 -17.10 -12.24 12.83
C GLN A 211 -17.58 -13.47 12.04
N SER A 212 -18.52 -14.26 12.59
CA SER A 212 -19.18 -15.41 11.96
C SER A 212 -20.51 -15.73 12.68
N LYS A 213 -21.34 -16.66 12.16
CA LYS A 213 -22.60 -17.11 12.78
C LYS A 213 -22.47 -17.67 14.21
N ILE A 214 -21.25 -17.84 14.74
CA ILE A 214 -20.98 -18.58 15.99
C ILE A 214 -20.08 -17.76 16.97
N CYS A 215 -19.59 -16.57 16.60
CA CYS A 215 -18.61 -15.85 17.40
C CYS A 215 -19.15 -14.48 17.87
N ASN A 216 -19.49 -14.38 19.16
CA ASN A 216 -19.95 -13.17 19.84
C ASN A 216 -18.81 -12.57 20.69
N ASP A 217 -17.83 -11.95 20.05
CA ASP A 217 -16.82 -11.20 20.80
C ASP A 217 -17.45 -9.90 21.34
N LEU A 218 -17.49 -9.75 22.66
CA LEU A 218 -17.98 -8.55 23.33
C LEU A 218 -16.90 -7.45 23.28
N VAL A 219 -17.28 -6.29 22.76
CA VAL A 219 -16.43 -5.11 22.76
C VAL A 219 -17.15 -4.02 23.53
N ALA A 220 -16.58 -3.63 24.66
CA ALA A 220 -17.01 -2.45 25.38
C ALA A 220 -16.44 -1.19 24.73
N GLY A 221 -17.23 -0.12 24.70
CA GLY A 221 -16.80 1.15 24.15
C GLY A 221 -17.70 2.30 24.55
N TYR A 222 -17.27 3.50 24.20
CA TYR A 222 -17.97 4.74 24.51
C TYR A 222 -18.76 5.22 23.30
N ASP A 223 -19.99 5.66 23.54
CA ASP A 223 -20.79 6.31 22.53
C ASP A 223 -20.17 7.66 22.11
N CYS A 224 -20.19 7.96 20.82
CA CYS A 224 -19.69 9.22 20.28
C CYS A 224 -20.78 10.31 20.19
N GLY A 225 -22.01 10.03 20.65
CA GLY A 225 -23.06 11.02 20.85
C GLY A 225 -24.11 11.07 19.74
N ASP A 226 -25.24 11.73 20.04
CA ASP A 226 -26.44 11.71 19.20
C ASP A 226 -26.29 12.46 17.87
N GLU A 227 -25.41 13.47 17.80
CA GLU A 227 -25.10 14.18 16.55
C GLU A 227 -24.48 13.22 15.52
N VAL A 228 -23.51 12.43 15.94
CA VAL A 228 -22.83 11.43 15.10
C VAL A 228 -23.80 10.31 14.74
N ALA A 229 -24.65 9.89 15.68
CA ALA A 229 -25.69 8.88 15.45
C ALA A 229 -26.68 9.33 14.36
N SER A 230 -27.21 10.55 14.46
CA SER A 230 -28.11 11.13 13.45
C SER A 230 -27.43 11.21 12.09
N TRP A 231 -26.20 11.74 12.06
CA TRP A 231 -25.43 11.84 10.81
C TRP A 231 -25.21 10.49 10.13
N LEU A 232 -24.87 9.45 10.91
CA LEU A 232 -24.71 8.09 10.38
C LEU A 232 -26.02 7.51 9.86
N SER A 233 -27.12 7.75 10.57
CA SER A 233 -28.45 7.30 10.16
C SER A 233 -28.90 7.94 8.86
N ASP A 234 -28.64 9.23 8.67
CA ASP A 234 -28.93 9.95 7.43
C ASP A 234 -28.01 9.47 6.29
N CYS A 235 -26.71 9.32 6.57
CA CYS A 235 -25.69 8.88 5.62
C CYS A 235 -25.94 7.48 5.05
N LEU A 236 -26.38 6.55 5.89
CA LEU A 236 -26.60 5.15 5.53
C LEU A 236 -28.08 4.81 5.29
N GLU A 237 -28.98 5.77 5.46
CA GLU A 237 -30.44 5.62 5.35
C GLU A 237 -30.96 4.47 6.25
N MET A 238 -30.42 4.38 7.46
CA MET A 238 -30.73 3.33 8.43
C MET A 238 -30.91 3.95 9.81
N PRO A 239 -32.06 3.79 10.47
CA PRO A 239 -32.28 4.38 11.80
C PRO A 239 -31.52 3.62 12.90
N GLY A 240 -31.24 4.32 14.00
CA GLY A 240 -30.72 3.71 15.23
C GLY A 240 -29.24 3.31 15.16
N LEU A 241 -28.46 3.96 14.31
CA LEU A 241 -27.02 3.73 14.22
C LEU A 241 -26.27 4.49 15.30
N ARG A 242 -25.22 3.88 15.85
CA ARG A 242 -24.32 4.55 16.80
C ARG A 242 -22.87 4.29 16.47
N LEU A 243 -22.03 5.28 16.70
CA LEU A 243 -20.58 5.14 16.59
C LEU A 243 -20.00 4.87 17.97
N ILE A 244 -19.38 3.70 18.12
CA ILE A 244 -18.78 3.25 19.36
C ILE A 244 -17.26 3.33 19.24
N LYS A 245 -16.62 4.06 20.15
CA LYS A 245 -15.17 4.07 20.33
C LYS A 245 -14.77 2.96 21.27
N GLN A 246 -13.93 2.03 20.82
CA GLN A 246 -13.47 0.93 21.63
C GLN A 246 -12.76 1.42 22.92
N ALA A 247 -13.17 0.89 24.08
CA ALA A 247 -12.46 1.05 25.34
C ALA A 247 -11.22 0.14 25.35
N VAL A 248 -10.16 0.52 26.08
CA VAL A 248 -8.89 -0.24 26.05
C VAL A 248 -9.12 -1.68 26.52
N GLY A 249 -8.93 -2.64 25.60
CA GLY A 249 -8.99 -4.09 25.85
C GLY A 249 -10.21 -4.78 25.24
N ARG A 250 -9.97 -5.83 24.45
CA ARG A 250 -11.02 -6.75 23.98
C ARG A 250 -11.06 -7.97 24.90
N ARG A 251 -12.23 -8.29 25.45
CA ARG A 251 -12.44 -9.50 26.26
C ARG A 251 -13.15 -10.54 25.40
N THR A 252 -12.59 -11.73 25.27
CA THR A 252 -13.32 -12.88 24.72
C THR A 252 -14.25 -13.46 25.79
N GLU A 253 -15.26 -14.25 25.41
CA GLU A 253 -16.11 -14.99 26.36
C GLU A 253 -15.29 -15.93 27.29
N LEU A 254 -14.07 -16.30 26.88
CA LEU A 254 -13.11 -17.10 27.65
C LEU A 254 -12.18 -16.28 28.56
N GLY A 255 -12.36 -14.95 28.64
CA GLY A 255 -11.57 -14.07 29.52
C GLY A 255 -10.15 -13.77 29.04
N THR A 256 -9.76 -14.18 27.84
CA THR A 256 -8.45 -13.83 27.25
C THR A 256 -8.49 -12.44 26.62
N THR A 257 -7.55 -11.58 27.01
CA THR A 257 -7.34 -10.26 26.41
C THR A 257 -6.62 -10.41 25.08
N LYS A 258 -7.21 -9.91 23.99
CA LYS A 258 -6.50 -9.79 22.71
C LYS A 258 -5.94 -8.37 22.59
N ASP A 259 -4.63 -8.25 22.38
CA ASP A 259 -3.91 -6.99 22.14
C ASP A 259 -4.05 -6.48 20.69
N ILE A 260 -5.07 -6.97 19.99
CA ILE A 260 -5.38 -6.58 18.62
C ILE A 260 -6.68 -5.77 18.70
N ALA A 261 -6.67 -4.57 18.09
CA ALA A 261 -7.85 -3.70 17.96
C ALA A 261 -9.00 -4.40 17.19
N LEU A 262 -9.99 -3.66 16.68
CA LEU A 262 -11.09 -4.24 15.89
C LEU A 262 -10.66 -4.83 14.51
N SER A 263 -9.38 -5.14 14.30
CA SER A 263 -8.87 -5.81 13.11
C SER A 263 -9.25 -7.30 13.11
N ASN A 264 -9.21 -7.90 11.91
CA ASN A 264 -9.75 -9.24 11.71
C ASN A 264 -8.75 -10.35 12.08
N GLN A 265 -7.47 -10.22 11.72
CA GLN A 265 -6.48 -11.29 11.89
C GLN A 265 -5.07 -10.80 12.26
N ALA A 266 -4.65 -9.62 11.79
CA ALA A 266 -3.32 -9.05 12.04
C ALA A 266 -3.39 -7.56 12.40
N GLN A 267 -2.31 -7.03 13.00
CA GLN A 267 -2.18 -5.60 13.34
C GLN A 267 -1.91 -4.72 12.13
N PHE A 268 -1.19 -5.25 11.14
CA PHE A 268 -0.92 -4.58 9.88
C PHE A 268 -1.19 -5.53 8.72
N LEU A 269 -1.69 -4.96 7.63
CA LEU A 269 -1.71 -5.61 6.33
C LEU A 269 -0.77 -4.83 5.39
N LEU A 270 0.18 -5.55 4.80
CA LEU A 270 1.09 -5.04 3.79
C LEU A 270 0.58 -5.41 2.40
N ILE A 271 0.70 -4.51 1.44
CA ILE A 271 0.45 -4.81 0.04
C ILE A 271 1.47 -4.16 -0.87
N ASN A 272 1.89 -4.90 -1.88
CA ASN A 272 2.77 -4.43 -2.92
C ASN A 272 1.96 -4.00 -4.16
N ARG A 273 2.16 -2.77 -4.61
CA ARG A 273 1.50 -2.23 -5.80
C ARG A 273 1.85 -3.03 -7.06
N ALA A 274 3.07 -3.54 -7.18
CA ALA A 274 3.47 -4.43 -8.28
C ALA A 274 2.61 -5.70 -8.32
N SER A 275 2.31 -6.30 -7.16
CA SER A 275 1.42 -7.45 -7.03
C SER A 275 -0.01 -7.14 -7.46
N VAL A 276 -0.54 -5.97 -7.06
CA VAL A 276 -1.90 -5.57 -7.44
C VAL A 276 -1.99 -5.29 -8.94
N ARG A 277 -0.94 -4.74 -9.55
CA ARG A 277 -0.87 -4.52 -10.99
C ARG A 277 -0.88 -5.84 -11.75
N TRP A 278 -0.03 -6.78 -11.35
CA TRP A 278 -0.02 -8.14 -11.87
C TRP A 278 -1.40 -8.82 -11.74
N LEU A 279 -2.07 -8.66 -10.60
CA LEU A 279 -3.42 -9.21 -10.41
C LEU A 279 -4.44 -8.54 -11.34
N THR A 280 -4.36 -7.21 -11.50
CA THR A 280 -5.28 -6.45 -12.36
C THR A 280 -5.19 -6.89 -13.81
N GLU A 281 -4.00 -7.28 -14.30
CA GLU A 281 -3.82 -7.86 -15.63
C GLU A 281 -4.53 -9.21 -15.82
N LYS A 282 -4.79 -9.96 -14.72
CA LYS A 282 -5.54 -11.22 -14.75
C LYS A 282 -7.05 -11.02 -14.69
N ILE A 283 -7.53 -9.81 -14.39
CA ILE A 283 -8.97 -9.49 -14.30
C ILE A 283 -9.44 -8.94 -15.65
N SER A 284 -10.35 -9.67 -16.30
CA SER A 284 -10.83 -9.33 -17.66
C SER A 284 -12.14 -8.53 -17.70
N THR A 285 -12.89 -8.48 -16.60
CA THR A 285 -14.28 -8.01 -16.58
C THR A 285 -14.44 -6.54 -16.17
N GLU A 286 -13.75 -6.10 -15.12
CA GLU A 286 -13.89 -4.76 -14.56
C GLU A 286 -12.51 -4.12 -14.43
N LYS A 287 -12.20 -3.21 -15.36
CA LYS A 287 -10.98 -2.40 -15.29
C LYS A 287 -11.27 -1.14 -14.51
N GLU A 288 -10.49 -0.91 -13.45
CA GLU A 288 -10.50 0.31 -12.67
C GLU A 288 -9.05 0.82 -12.49
N PRO A 289 -8.85 2.09 -12.08
CA PRO A 289 -7.53 2.59 -11.76
C PRO A 289 -6.86 1.74 -10.68
N LEU A 290 -5.55 1.51 -10.79
CA LEU A 290 -4.78 0.66 -9.87
C LEU A 290 -4.98 1.07 -8.40
N ASP A 291 -5.04 2.36 -8.12
CA ASP A 291 -5.24 2.88 -6.75
C ASP A 291 -6.58 2.45 -6.15
N CYS A 292 -7.64 2.34 -6.97
CA CYS A 292 -8.93 1.82 -6.54
C CYS A 292 -8.81 0.33 -6.16
N THR A 293 -8.12 -0.45 -6.99
CA THR A 293 -7.89 -1.88 -6.71
C THR A 293 -7.07 -2.08 -5.43
N VAL A 294 -6.01 -1.28 -5.22
CA VAL A 294 -5.20 -1.28 -3.99
C VAL A 294 -6.07 -1.02 -2.76
N ASP A 295 -6.98 -0.04 -2.84
CA ASP A 295 -7.87 0.32 -1.73
C ASP A 295 -8.83 -0.80 -1.32
N ARG A 296 -9.19 -1.72 -2.25
CA ARG A 296 -10.06 -2.87 -1.96
C ARG A 296 -9.45 -3.87 -1.00
N PHE A 297 -8.12 -3.98 -0.97
CA PHE A 297 -7.42 -4.87 -0.04
C PHE A 297 -7.40 -4.35 1.39
N ARG A 298 -7.62 -3.03 1.56
CA ARG A 298 -7.66 -2.36 2.85
C ARG A 298 -6.36 -2.53 3.65
N ALA A 299 -5.22 -2.53 2.96
CA ALA A 299 -3.90 -2.64 3.55
C ALA A 299 -3.54 -1.39 4.35
N ASN A 300 -2.75 -1.55 5.41
CA ASN A 300 -2.22 -0.44 6.20
C ASN A 300 -0.92 0.14 5.63
N LEU A 301 -0.13 -0.70 4.98
CA LEU A 301 1.14 -0.34 4.38
C LEU A 301 1.06 -0.67 2.89
N VAL A 302 1.18 0.35 2.05
CA VAL A 302 1.26 0.20 0.60
C VAL A 302 2.70 0.42 0.20
N ILE A 303 3.36 -0.65 -0.25
CA ILE A 303 4.74 -0.60 -0.74
C ILE A 303 4.77 -0.73 -2.27
N GLU A 304 5.87 -0.34 -2.86
CA GLU A 304 6.23 -0.65 -4.24
C GLU A 304 7.57 -1.38 -4.21
N THR A 305 7.60 -2.56 -4.80
CA THR A 305 8.84 -3.30 -5.07
C THR A 305 9.02 -3.47 -6.58
N GLN A 306 10.07 -4.17 -7.00
CA GLN A 306 10.33 -4.34 -8.43
C GLN A 306 9.47 -5.42 -9.07
N THR A 307 9.17 -6.47 -8.30
CA THR A 307 8.49 -7.66 -8.78
C THR A 307 7.22 -7.90 -7.99
N ALA A 308 6.20 -8.39 -8.67
CA ALA A 308 4.99 -8.87 -8.02
C ALA A 308 5.31 -10.03 -7.07
N LEU A 309 4.57 -10.09 -5.95
CA LEU A 309 4.55 -11.13 -4.92
C LEU A 309 5.80 -11.22 -4.03
N GLU A 310 6.73 -10.28 -4.13
CA GLU A 310 7.94 -10.20 -3.30
C GLU A 310 7.64 -10.07 -1.80
N GLU A 311 6.45 -9.59 -1.43
CA GLU A 311 5.99 -9.52 -0.04
C GLU A 311 5.64 -10.88 0.60
N MET A 312 5.70 -11.97 -0.17
CA MET A 312 5.44 -13.34 0.31
C MET A 312 6.68 -14.11 0.73
N ASP A 313 7.87 -13.64 0.33
CA ASP A 313 9.17 -14.25 0.63
C ASP A 313 9.74 -13.72 1.96
#